data_AF-A0A323U000-F1
#
_entry.id   AF-A0A323U000-F1
#
_cell.length_a   1.000
_cell.length_b   1.000
_cell.length_c   1.000
_cell.angle_alpha   90.00
_cell.angle_beta   90.00
_cell.angle_gamma   90.00
#
_symmetry.space_group_name_H-M   'P 1'
#
loop_
_entity.id
_entity.type
_entity.pdbx_description
1 polymer ?
#
loop_
_entity_poly.entity_id
_entity_poly.type
_entity_poly.pdbx_seq_one_letter_code
_entity_poly.pdbx_strand_id
1 'polypeptide(L)'
;MKMDPDCIRDILLQTEERFVIIPLPRLNFDTCKMEDPEPLPKEKYPYIYQYDMKKLIYHVELAAEMDFIKLNDLKDIYKIEDLTAQGHLLLADIRNEDVWSKTKDIAKKTGISSLDALKQIAVNVVSSMITNYFQR
;
A
#
# COMPACT_ATOMS: atom_id res chain seq x y z
N MET A 1 10.42 -6.34 -8.39
CA MET A 1 11.06 -5.48 -7.37
C MET A 1 11.02 -6.20 -6.03
N LYS A 2 11.64 -5.68 -4.96
CA LYS A 2 11.35 -6.17 -3.60
C LYS A 2 10.06 -5.50 -3.11
N MET A 3 9.25 -6.25 -2.37
CA MET A 3 8.05 -5.73 -1.73
C MET A 3 8.42 -4.66 -0.69
N ASP A 4 7.70 -3.55 -0.75
CA ASP A 4 7.77 -2.42 0.17
C ASP A 4 6.44 -2.32 0.93
N PRO A 5 6.41 -2.74 2.21
CA PRO A 5 5.21 -2.68 3.03
C PRO A 5 4.70 -1.25 3.29
N ASP A 6 5.58 -0.25 3.28
CA ASP A 6 5.15 1.16 3.41
C ASP A 6 4.33 1.57 2.18
N CYS A 7 4.78 1.18 0.98
CA CYS A 7 4.07 1.47 -0.26
C CYS A 7 2.68 0.80 -0.30
N ILE A 8 2.58 -0.44 0.15
CA ILE A 8 1.29 -1.14 0.25
C ILE A 8 0.37 -0.43 1.24
N ARG A 9 0.86 -0.11 2.45
CA ARG A 9 0.08 0.63 3.45
C ARG A 9 -0.45 1.95 2.91
N ASP A 10 0.40 2.69 2.20
CA ASP A 10 0.07 3.99 1.64
C ASP A 10 -0.94 3.89 0.48
N ILE A 11 -0.87 2.84 -0.34
CA ILE A 11 -1.92 2.52 -1.33
C ILE A 11 -3.26 2.29 -0.62
N LEU A 12 -3.28 1.55 0.49
CA LEU A 12 -4.52 1.29 1.23
C LEU A 12 -5.09 2.57 1.85
N LEU A 13 -4.24 3.39 2.48
CA LEU A 13 -4.62 4.71 3.01
C LEU A 13 -5.19 5.61 1.90
N GLN A 14 -4.53 5.66 0.75
CA GLN A 14 -4.99 6.47 -0.38
C GLN A 14 -6.35 6.02 -0.92
N THR A 15 -6.53 4.70 -1.03
CA THR A 15 -7.73 4.08 -1.60
C THR A 15 -8.94 4.26 -0.70
N GLU A 16 -8.76 4.24 0.63
CA GLU A 16 -9.86 4.47 1.57
C GLU A 16 -10.44 5.88 1.48
N GLU A 17 -9.63 6.90 1.15
CA GLU A 17 -10.15 8.27 0.98
C GLU A 17 -11.03 8.42 -0.25
N ARG A 18 -10.63 7.78 -1.36
CA ARG A 18 -11.22 7.96 -2.70
C ARG A 18 -10.69 6.89 -3.66
N PHE A 19 -11.42 6.66 -4.74
CA PHE A 19 -10.91 5.85 -5.85
C PHE A 19 -9.60 6.45 -6.40
N VAL A 20 -8.69 5.57 -6.84
CA VAL A 20 -7.36 5.95 -7.34
C VAL A 20 -7.26 5.65 -8.82
N ILE A 21 -6.69 6.58 -9.58
CA ILE A 21 -6.31 6.36 -10.98
C ILE A 21 -4.80 6.42 -11.09
N ILE A 22 -4.20 5.30 -11.46
CA ILE A 22 -2.76 5.15 -11.71
C ILE A 22 -2.55 5.04 -13.22
N PRO A 23 -1.93 6.03 -13.87
CA PRO A 23 -1.58 5.94 -15.28
C PRO A 23 -0.50 4.86 -15.49
N LEU A 24 -0.63 4.09 -16.56
CA LEU A 24 0.32 3.06 -16.96
C LEU A 24 1.21 3.54 -18.13
N PRO A 25 2.37 2.90 -18.35
CA PRO A 25 3.13 3.10 -19.57
C PRO A 25 2.27 2.78 -20.80
N ARG A 26 2.28 3.68 -21.78
CA ARG A 26 1.46 3.55 -22.99
C ARG A 26 2.31 3.68 -24.26
N LEU A 27 1.85 3.05 -25.33
CA LEU A 27 2.47 3.23 -26.65
C LEU A 27 2.06 4.59 -27.22
N ASN A 28 3.03 5.45 -27.48
CA ASN A 28 2.82 6.62 -28.31
C ASN A 28 2.79 6.18 -29.78
N PHE A 29 1.65 6.37 -30.45
CA PHE A 29 1.44 5.94 -31.84
C PHE A 29 2.18 6.81 -32.87
N ASP A 30 2.47 8.06 -32.55
CA ASP A 30 3.22 8.96 -33.44
C ASP A 30 4.71 8.62 -33.44
N THR A 31 5.25 8.24 -32.28
CA THR A 31 6.68 7.96 -32.12
C THR A 31 7.02 6.46 -32.12
N CYS A 32 6.00 5.59 -32.05
CA CYS A 32 6.13 4.14 -31.86
C CYS A 32 7.01 3.74 -30.66
N LYS A 33 6.97 4.53 -29.58
CA LYS A 33 7.75 4.31 -28.35
C LYS A 33 6.83 4.15 -27.15
N MET A 34 7.27 3.35 -26.18
CA MET A 34 6.65 3.31 -24.86
C MET A 34 7.00 4.61 -24.12
N GLU A 35 5.97 5.27 -23.61
CA GLU A 35 6.10 6.44 -22.75
C GLU A 35 5.78 6.04 -21.32
N ASP A 36 6.67 6.43 -20.40
CA ASP A 36 6.39 6.32 -18.97
C ASP A 36 5.31 7.33 -18.55
N PRO A 37 4.46 6.97 -17.59
CA PRO A 37 3.44 7.88 -17.09
C PRO A 37 4.04 9.04 -16.30
N GLU A 38 3.37 10.19 -16.32
CA GLU A 38 3.74 11.34 -15.50
C GLU A 38 3.57 11.04 -13.99
N PRO A 39 4.36 11.68 -13.12
CA PRO A 39 4.20 11.57 -11.68
C PRO A 39 2.81 12.00 -11.19
N LEU A 40 2.37 11.39 -10.09
CA LEU A 40 1.08 11.71 -9.50
C LEU A 40 1.08 13.10 -8.83
N PRO A 41 0.02 13.91 -8.99
CA PRO A 41 -0.10 15.20 -8.31
C PRO A 41 -0.35 15.00 -6.80
N LYS A 42 0.49 15.63 -5.97
CA LYS A 42 0.47 15.51 -4.50
C LYS A 42 -0.87 15.91 -3.88
N GLU A 43 -1.51 16.94 -4.40
CA GLU A 43 -2.78 17.46 -3.89
C GLU A 43 -3.91 16.45 -4.02
N LYS A 44 -3.84 15.59 -5.05
CA LYS A 44 -4.85 14.55 -5.30
C LYS A 44 -4.49 13.24 -4.61
N TYR A 45 -3.21 12.91 -4.51
CA TYR A 45 -2.72 11.63 -4.04
C TYR A 45 -1.67 11.76 -2.93
N PRO A 46 -2.02 12.37 -1.77
CA PRO A 46 -1.06 12.75 -0.73
C PRO A 46 -0.31 11.58 -0.08
N TYR A 47 -0.83 10.35 -0.17
CA TYR A 47 -0.18 9.16 0.39
C TYR A 47 0.72 8.43 -0.59
N ILE A 48 0.58 8.61 -1.89
CA ILE A 48 1.31 7.78 -2.88
C ILE A 48 2.15 8.59 -3.87
N TYR A 49 2.05 9.93 -3.86
CA TYR A 49 2.79 10.80 -4.79
C TYR A 49 4.32 10.68 -4.66
N GLN A 50 4.82 10.25 -3.51
CA GLN A 50 6.26 10.13 -3.24
C GLN A 50 6.91 8.91 -3.91
N TYR A 51 6.13 7.98 -4.44
CA TYR A 51 6.64 6.78 -5.08
C TYR A 51 6.88 7.01 -6.58
N ASP A 52 7.97 6.46 -7.10
CA ASP A 52 8.14 6.38 -8.55
C ASP A 52 7.06 5.48 -9.16
N MET A 53 6.65 5.80 -10.39
CA MET A 53 5.50 5.13 -11.03
C MET A 53 5.72 3.62 -11.18
N LYS A 54 6.95 3.19 -11.50
CA LYS A 54 7.29 1.77 -11.64
C LYS A 54 7.11 1.02 -10.32
N LYS A 55 7.56 1.60 -9.22
CA LYS A 55 7.35 1.07 -7.86
C LYS A 55 5.88 1.01 -7.51
N LEU A 56 5.15 2.10 -7.76
CA LEU A 56 3.75 2.20 -7.41
C LEU A 56 2.90 1.16 -8.16
N ILE A 57 3.07 1.05 -9.48
CA ILE A 57 2.38 0.07 -10.33
C ILE A 57 2.64 -1.35 -9.81
N TYR A 58 3.91 -1.69 -9.57
CA TYR A 58 4.28 -3.01 -9.03
C TYR A 58 3.58 -3.33 -7.69
N HIS A 59 3.44 -2.35 -6.79
CA HIS A 59 2.78 -2.59 -5.50
C HIS A 59 1.25 -2.56 -5.59
N VAL A 60 0.66 -1.88 -6.57
CA VAL A 60 -0.77 -1.93 -6.87
C VAL A 60 -1.15 -3.32 -7.40
N GLU A 61 -0.39 -3.86 -8.35
CA GLU A 61 -0.57 -5.23 -8.84
C GLU A 61 -0.48 -6.24 -7.69
N LEU A 62 0.56 -6.12 -6.87
CA LEU A 62 0.80 -7.00 -5.73
C LEU A 62 -0.32 -6.90 -4.67
N ALA A 63 -0.83 -5.69 -4.40
CA ALA A 63 -1.97 -5.50 -3.49
C ALA A 63 -3.28 -6.08 -4.05
N ALA A 64 -3.46 -6.06 -5.37
CA ALA A 64 -4.60 -6.69 -6.03
C ALA A 64 -4.50 -8.23 -5.99
N GLU A 65 -3.31 -8.79 -6.25
CA GLU A 65 -3.05 -10.24 -6.14
C GLU A 65 -3.31 -10.78 -4.73
N MET A 66 -3.09 -9.96 -3.70
CA MET A 66 -3.40 -10.29 -2.31
C MET A 66 -4.85 -10.01 -1.89
N ASP A 67 -5.71 -9.62 -2.83
CA ASP A 67 -7.11 -9.26 -2.57
C ASP A 67 -7.23 -8.15 -1.52
N PHE A 68 -6.35 -7.15 -1.51
CA PHE A 68 -6.49 -5.98 -0.61
C PHE A 68 -7.25 -4.82 -1.24
N ILE A 69 -7.25 -4.75 -2.58
CA ILE A 69 -7.89 -3.67 -3.34
C ILE A 69 -8.74 -4.23 -4.48
N LYS A 70 -9.82 -3.52 -4.81
CA LYS A 70 -10.65 -3.81 -6.00
C LYS A 70 -10.04 -3.09 -7.20
N LEU A 71 -9.21 -3.80 -7.96
CA LEU A 71 -8.49 -3.26 -9.11
C LEU A 71 -9.25 -3.53 -10.41
N ASN A 72 -9.48 -2.48 -11.18
CA ASN A 72 -9.89 -2.57 -12.58
C ASN A 72 -8.72 -2.22 -13.50
N ASP A 73 -8.26 -3.22 -14.23
CA ASP A 73 -7.26 -3.08 -15.29
C ASP A 73 -7.91 -2.56 -16.58
N LEU A 74 -7.53 -1.36 -16.97
CA LEU A 74 -7.97 -0.71 -18.20
C LEU A 74 -6.72 -0.39 -19.03
N LYS A 75 -6.87 -0.42 -20.36
CA LYS A 75 -5.77 -0.34 -21.35
C LYS A 75 -4.53 0.48 -20.94
N ASP A 76 -4.73 1.72 -20.49
CA ASP A 76 -3.65 2.65 -20.17
C ASP A 76 -3.71 3.15 -18.71
N ILE A 77 -4.61 2.61 -17.87
CA ILE A 77 -4.78 3.01 -16.47
C ILE A 77 -5.17 1.83 -15.58
N TYR A 78 -4.68 1.86 -14.35
CA TYR A 78 -5.27 1.11 -13.24
C TYR A 78 -6.25 2.00 -12.48
N LYS A 79 -7.50 1.53 -12.36
CA LYS A 79 -8.51 2.16 -11.52
C LYS A 79 -8.71 1.31 -10.27
N ILE A 80 -8.26 1.80 -9.12
CA ILE A 80 -8.54 1.19 -7.83
C ILE A 80 -9.86 1.76 -7.34
N GLU A 81 -10.90 0.93 -7.27
CA GLU A 81 -12.25 1.39 -6.93
C GLU A 81 -12.43 1.60 -5.44
N ASP A 82 -11.90 0.67 -4.65
CA ASP A 82 -12.13 0.59 -3.20
C ASP A 82 -11.18 -0.45 -2.58
N LEU A 83 -11.15 -0.49 -1.25
CA LEU A 83 -10.57 -1.60 -0.51
C LEU A 83 -11.50 -2.83 -0.58
N THR A 84 -10.90 -4.00 -0.43
CA THR A 84 -11.65 -5.22 -0.11
C THR A 84 -11.83 -5.32 1.42
N ALA A 85 -12.59 -6.31 1.88
CA ALA A 85 -12.67 -6.60 3.31
C ALA A 85 -11.29 -6.95 3.91
N GLN A 86 -10.44 -7.68 3.18
CA GLN A 86 -9.08 -7.99 3.64
C GLN A 86 -8.21 -6.73 3.70
N GLY A 87 -8.34 -5.83 2.73
CA GLY A 87 -7.67 -4.53 2.73
C GLY A 87 -8.03 -3.70 3.96
N HIS A 88 -9.33 -3.61 4.30
CA HIS A 88 -9.76 -2.92 5.51
C HIS A 88 -9.22 -3.56 6.79
N LEU A 89 -9.22 -4.89 6.89
CA LEU A 89 -8.70 -5.59 8.07
C LEU A 89 -7.20 -5.35 8.25
N LEU A 90 -6.41 -5.49 7.18
CA LEU A 90 -4.98 -5.19 7.24
C LEU A 90 -4.74 -3.74 7.61
N LEU A 91 -5.43 -2.79 6.95
CA LEU A 91 -5.26 -1.37 7.22
C LEU A 91 -5.63 -1.01 8.66
N ALA A 92 -6.67 -1.63 9.24
CA ALA A 92 -7.04 -1.42 10.64
C ALA A 92 -5.89 -1.78 11.61
N ASP A 93 -5.17 -2.87 11.33
CA ASP A 93 -4.05 -3.33 12.18
C ASP A 93 -2.80 -2.42 12.05
N ILE A 94 -2.56 -1.83 10.87
CA ILE A 94 -1.34 -1.06 10.58
C ILE A 94 -1.57 0.45 10.41
N ARG A 95 -2.79 0.97 10.59
CA ARG A 95 -3.09 2.41 10.40
C ARG A 95 -2.36 3.28 11.39
N ASN A 96 -2.35 2.92 12.68
CA ASN A 96 -1.80 3.79 13.70
C ASN A 96 -0.27 3.89 13.54
N GLU A 97 0.27 5.11 13.49
CA GLU A 97 1.69 5.32 13.20
C GLU A 97 2.61 4.77 14.29
N ASP A 98 2.21 4.85 15.57
CA ASP A 98 2.98 4.26 16.67
C ASP A 98 2.99 2.73 16.60
N VAL A 99 1.86 2.11 16.24
CA VAL A 99 1.77 0.67 16.00
C VAL A 99 2.66 0.29 14.81
N TRP A 100 2.55 1.01 13.69
CA TRP A 100 3.31 0.72 12.48
C TRP A 100 4.82 0.86 12.67
N SER A 101 5.27 1.94 13.32
CA SER A 101 6.68 2.15 13.65
C SER A 101 7.22 1.03 14.52
N LYS A 102 6.52 0.63 15.59
CA LYS A 102 6.92 -0.49 16.46
C LYS A 102 6.94 -1.82 15.71
N THR A 103 5.97 -2.04 14.83
CA THR A 103 5.93 -3.24 13.98
C THR A 103 7.16 -3.35 13.10
N LYS A 104 7.53 -2.27 12.40
CA LYS A 104 8.73 -2.24 11.56
C LYS A 104 10.00 -2.43 12.39
N ASP A 105 10.08 -1.83 13.57
CA ASP A 105 11.24 -1.99 14.47
C ASP A 105 11.43 -3.44 14.94
N ILE A 106 10.34 -4.12 15.31
CA ILE A 106 10.38 -5.53 15.70
C ILE A 106 10.77 -6.40 14.51
N ALA A 107 10.12 -6.20 13.35
CA ALA A 107 10.41 -6.96 12.13
C ALA A 107 11.88 -6.84 11.70
N LYS A 108 12.44 -5.62 11.78
CA LYS A 108 13.86 -5.36 11.53
C LYS A 108 14.78 -6.09 12.51
N LYS A 109 14.45 -6.10 13.81
CA LYS A 109 15.23 -6.81 14.84
C LYS A 109 15.19 -8.33 14.68
N THR A 110 14.07 -8.88 14.21
CA THR A 110 13.90 -10.32 14.00
C THR A 110 14.33 -10.78 12.60
N GLY A 111 14.66 -9.85 11.70
CA GLY A 111 15.04 -10.15 10.31
C GLY A 111 13.87 -10.63 9.44
N ILE A 112 12.63 -10.39 9.87
CA ILE A 112 11.43 -10.85 9.17
C ILE A 112 10.87 -9.72 8.31
N SER A 113 10.35 -10.05 7.11
CA SER A 113 9.87 -9.03 6.16
C SER A 113 8.65 -9.42 5.34
N SER A 114 8.02 -10.57 5.60
CA SER A 114 6.75 -10.92 4.94
C SER A 114 5.60 -10.09 5.49
N LEU A 115 4.58 -9.81 4.65
CA LEU A 115 3.38 -9.08 5.07
C LEU A 115 2.61 -9.81 6.17
N ASP A 116 2.49 -11.14 6.07
CA ASP A 116 1.82 -11.93 7.12
C ASP A 116 2.51 -11.76 8.47
N ALA A 117 3.84 -11.77 8.50
CA ALA A 117 4.57 -11.54 9.73
C ALA A 117 4.42 -10.11 10.23
N LEU A 118 4.43 -9.12 9.34
CA LEU A 118 4.18 -7.72 9.72
C LEU A 118 2.78 -7.56 10.34
N LYS A 119 1.76 -8.20 9.76
CA LYS A 119 0.40 -8.25 10.31
C LYS A 119 0.38 -8.89 11.69
N GLN A 120 1.00 -10.07 11.86
CA GLN A 120 1.08 -10.75 13.15
C GLN A 120 1.82 -9.91 14.21
N ILE A 121 2.90 -9.25 13.83
CA ILE A 121 3.63 -8.34 14.72
C ILE A 121 2.72 -7.17 15.12
N ALA A 122 2.01 -6.55 14.18
CA ALA A 122 1.09 -5.44 14.48
C ALA A 122 -0.01 -5.84 15.48
N VAL A 123 -0.64 -6.99 15.30
CA VAL A 123 -1.62 -7.55 16.24
C VAL A 123 -1.01 -7.74 17.63
N ASN A 124 0.23 -8.23 17.72
CA ASN A 124 0.94 -8.40 19.00
C ASN A 124 1.31 -7.06 19.64
N VAL A 125 1.69 -6.05 18.86
CA VAL A 125 1.95 -4.68 19.34
C VAL A 125 0.68 -4.09 19.96
N VAL A 126 -0.46 -4.20 19.28
CA VAL A 126 -1.76 -3.75 19.80
C VAL A 126 -2.13 -4.51 21.08
N SER A 127 -1.98 -5.84 21.09
CA SER A 127 -2.25 -6.66 22.29
C SER A 127 -1.39 -6.25 23.49
N SER A 128 -0.12 -5.92 23.25
CA SER A 128 0.77 -5.38 24.30
C SER A 128 0.30 -4.02 24.80
N MET A 129 -0.13 -3.12 23.92
CA MET A 129 -0.68 -1.81 24.31
C MET A 129 -1.94 -1.96 25.18
N ILE A 130 -2.85 -2.86 24.79
CA ILE A 130 -4.08 -3.17 25.55
C ILE A 130 -3.72 -3.71 26.95
N THR A 131 -2.78 -4.65 27.03
CA THR A 131 -2.33 -5.21 28.31
C THR A 131 -1.75 -4.14 29.22
N ASN A 132 -0.89 -3.26 28.68
CA ASN A 132 -0.31 -2.15 29.43
C ASN A 132 -1.36 -1.12 29.88
N TYR A 133 -2.45 -0.94 29.13
CA TYR A 133 -3.55 -0.06 29.53
C TYR A 133 -4.30 -0.60 30.75
N PHE A 134 -4.57 -1.91 30.81
CA PHE A 134 -5.26 -2.54 31.95
C PHE A 134 -4.38 -2.74 33.20
N GLN A 135 -3.07 -2.59 33.08
CA GLN A 135 -2.14 -2.65 34.22
C GLN A 135 -1.90 -1.28 34.88
N ARG A 136 -2.50 -0.21 34.35
CA ARG A 136 -2.52 1.13 34.95
C ARG A 136 -3.68 1.26 35.91
#